data_AF-A0A4Q5UW45-F1
#
_entry.id   AF-A0A4Q5UW45-F1
#
_cell.length_a   1.000
_cell.length_b   1.000
_cell.length_c   1.000
_cell.angle_alpha   90.00
_cell.angle_beta   90.00
_cell.angle_gamma   90.00
#
_symmetry.space_group_name_H-M   'P 1'
#
loop_
_entity.id
_entity.type
_entity.pdbx_description
1 polymer ?
#
loop_
_entity_poly.entity_id
_entity_poly.type
_entity_poly.pdbx_seq_one_letter_code
_entity_poly.pdbx_strand_id
1 'polypeptide(L)'
;MSNDLKNILSNLNNDIEQDKLLEYLNRTLSPEEQHELESKLNDDPFASDALDGLSEMKGEDKISLMVYQLNKNLKVQLEKKKKRKKKAISETPWLYYSVIFLLIVAIVGYIVIKKMKG
;
A
#
# COMPACT_ATOMS: atom_id res chain seq x y z
N MET A 1 15.59 -9.96 -9.69
CA MET A 1 14.42 -9.25 -10.27
C MET A 1 13.22 -10.18 -10.44
N SER A 2 13.40 -11.45 -10.83
CA SER A 2 12.29 -12.42 -11.05
C SER A 2 11.40 -12.70 -9.83
N ASN A 3 11.98 -12.78 -8.63
CA ASN A 3 11.24 -13.14 -7.40
C ASN A 3 10.14 -12.14 -7.01
N ASP A 4 10.31 -10.86 -7.33
CA ASP A 4 9.32 -9.82 -7.04
C ASP A 4 8.13 -9.89 -8.00
N LEU A 5 8.38 -10.15 -9.29
CA LEU A 5 7.34 -10.36 -10.30
C LEU A 5 6.53 -11.61 -10.00
N LYS A 6 7.20 -12.68 -9.56
CA LYS A 6 6.58 -13.93 -9.10
C LYS A 6 5.54 -13.70 -7.98
N ASN A 7 5.79 -12.76 -7.06
CA ASN A 7 4.84 -12.43 -5.98
C ASN A 7 3.63 -11.59 -6.42
N ILE A 8 3.70 -10.87 -7.54
CA ILE A 8 2.59 -10.03 -8.03
C ILE A 8 1.65 -10.86 -8.88
N LEU A 9 2.23 -11.69 -9.76
CA LEU A 9 1.49 -12.58 -10.65
C LEU A 9 0.77 -13.69 -9.89
N SER A 10 1.14 -13.98 -8.63
CA SER A 10 0.55 -15.08 -7.85
C SER A 10 -0.87 -14.80 -7.39
N ASN A 11 -1.34 -13.55 -7.54
CA ASN A 11 -2.70 -13.14 -7.20
C ASN A 11 -3.59 -12.93 -8.43
N LEU A 12 -3.08 -13.14 -9.65
CA LEU A 12 -3.79 -12.75 -10.88
C LEU A 12 -4.77 -13.83 -11.36
N ASN A 13 -4.41 -15.12 -11.30
CA ASN A 13 -5.35 -16.22 -11.52
C ASN A 13 -4.71 -17.56 -11.09
N ASN A 14 -5.48 -18.49 -10.51
CA ASN A 14 -4.96 -19.79 -10.07
C ASN A 14 -4.84 -20.83 -11.21
N ASP A 15 -5.54 -20.60 -12.31
CA ASP A 15 -5.65 -21.55 -13.43
C ASP A 15 -4.52 -21.40 -14.47
N ILE A 16 -3.69 -20.34 -14.35
CA ILE A 16 -2.61 -20.04 -15.29
C ILE A 16 -1.26 -20.19 -14.59
N GLU A 17 -0.39 -21.03 -15.17
CA GLU A 17 0.96 -21.23 -14.68
C GLU A 17 1.76 -19.92 -14.77
N GLN A 18 2.11 -19.39 -13.60
CA GLN A 18 2.82 -18.12 -13.44
C GLN A 18 4.17 -18.07 -14.15
N ASP A 19 4.87 -19.21 -14.20
CA ASP A 19 6.17 -19.29 -14.85
C ASP A 19 6.01 -19.09 -16.38
N LYS A 20 4.89 -19.55 -16.98
CA LYS A 20 4.57 -19.28 -18.39
C LYS A 20 4.32 -17.80 -18.68
N LEU A 21 3.67 -17.05 -17.78
CA LEU A 21 3.48 -15.60 -17.95
C LEU A 21 4.81 -14.84 -17.96
N LEU A 22 5.77 -15.27 -17.13
CA LEU A 22 7.12 -14.69 -17.12
C LEU A 22 7.89 -15.06 -18.39
N GLU A 23 7.77 -16.30 -18.86
CA GLU A 23 8.40 -16.74 -20.10
C GLU A 23 7.80 -16.06 -21.34
N TYR A 24 6.50 -15.79 -21.34
CA TYR A 24 5.81 -14.97 -22.35
C TYR A 24 6.38 -13.56 -22.41
N LEU A 25 6.50 -12.93 -21.25
CA LEU A 25 7.10 -11.61 -21.10
C LEU A 25 8.56 -11.54 -21.56
N ASN A 26 9.32 -12.62 -21.38
CA ASN A 26 10.72 -12.72 -21.78
C ASN A 26 10.91 -13.28 -23.21
N ARG A 27 9.82 -13.52 -23.96
CA ARG A 27 9.84 -14.14 -25.30
C ARG A 27 10.58 -15.48 -25.37
N THR A 28 10.56 -16.25 -24.28
CA THR A 28 11.21 -17.56 -24.20
C THR A 28 10.27 -18.72 -24.48
N LEU A 29 8.95 -18.47 -24.57
CA LEU A 29 7.97 -19.48 -24.97
C LEU A 29 8.08 -19.82 -26.46
N SER A 30 7.80 -21.07 -26.81
CA SER A 30 7.61 -21.44 -28.20
C SER A 30 6.31 -20.85 -28.77
N PRO A 31 6.18 -20.69 -30.11
CA PRO A 31 4.97 -20.16 -30.72
C PRO A 31 3.70 -20.96 -30.38
N GLU A 32 3.83 -22.27 -30.21
CA GLU A 32 2.71 -23.15 -29.85
C GLU A 32 2.23 -22.89 -28.42
N GLU A 33 3.17 -22.80 -27.47
CA GLU A 33 2.84 -22.54 -26.06
C GLU A 33 2.34 -21.10 -25.85
N GLN A 34 2.83 -20.16 -26.65
CA GLN A 34 2.37 -18.78 -26.66
C GLN A 34 0.88 -18.72 -27.05
N HIS A 35 0.50 -19.42 -28.11
CA HIS A 35 -0.88 -19.44 -28.59
C HIS A 35 -1.82 -20.16 -27.60
N GLU A 36 -1.35 -21.22 -26.95
CA GLU A 36 -2.11 -21.90 -25.89
C GLU A 36 -2.36 -20.98 -24.70
N LEU A 37 -1.36 -20.20 -24.30
CA LEU A 37 -1.47 -19.22 -23.21
C LEU A 37 -2.44 -18.10 -23.56
N GLU A 38 -2.33 -17.53 -24.77
CA GLU A 38 -3.25 -16.50 -25.27
C GLU A 38 -4.70 -17.02 -25.34
N SER A 39 -4.89 -18.27 -25.77
CA SER A 39 -6.21 -18.91 -25.79
C SER A 39 -6.81 -19.05 -24.38
N LYS A 40 -6.00 -19.37 -23.37
CA LYS A 40 -6.46 -19.47 -21.98
C LYS A 40 -6.79 -18.11 -21.36
N LEU A 41 -6.10 -17.05 -21.80
CA LEU A 41 -6.31 -15.70 -21.30
C LEU A 41 -7.51 -15.01 -21.98
N ASN A 42 -7.93 -15.47 -23.15
CA ASN A 42 -9.13 -14.98 -23.84
C ASN A 42 -10.44 -15.28 -23.11
N ASP A 43 -10.45 -16.25 -22.19
CA ASP A 43 -11.63 -16.54 -21.36
C ASP A 43 -11.92 -15.43 -20.34
N ASP A 44 -10.93 -14.58 -20.02
CA ASP A 44 -11.08 -13.40 -19.17
C ASP A 44 -10.92 -12.10 -20.00
N PRO A 45 -12.01 -11.33 -20.21
CA PRO A 45 -11.95 -10.07 -20.95
C PRO A 45 -10.93 -9.07 -20.39
N PHE A 46 -10.67 -9.11 -19.08
CA PHE A 46 -9.67 -8.25 -18.44
C PHE A 46 -8.24 -8.70 -18.72
N ALA A 47 -8.01 -10.01 -18.73
CA ALA A 47 -6.69 -10.58 -18.98
C ALA A 47 -6.30 -10.46 -20.46
N SER A 48 -7.27 -10.63 -21.37
CA SER A 48 -7.11 -10.42 -22.80
C SER A 48 -6.73 -8.96 -23.13
N ASP A 49 -7.48 -7.98 -22.61
CA ASP A 49 -7.17 -6.55 -22.81
C ASP A 49 -5.82 -6.15 -22.21
N ALA A 50 -5.46 -6.73 -21.05
CA ALA A 50 -4.16 -6.50 -20.42
C ALA A 50 -2.99 -7.07 -21.23
N LEU A 51 -3.16 -8.24 -21.86
CA LEU A 51 -2.16 -8.85 -22.74
C LEU A 51 -1.92 -8.01 -24.00
N ASP A 52 -2.99 -7.51 -24.61
CA ASP A 52 -2.89 -6.64 -25.79
C ASP A 52 -2.13 -5.37 -25.44
N GLY A 53 -2.48 -4.72 -24.33
CA GLY A 53 -1.75 -3.54 -23.85
C GLY A 53 -0.28 -3.82 -23.51
N LEU A 54 0.03 -5.01 -22.99
CA LEU A 54 1.39 -5.43 -22.69
C LEU A 54 2.21 -5.69 -23.97
N SER A 55 1.58 -6.25 -25.00
CA SER A 55 2.21 -6.55 -26.30
C SER A 55 2.57 -5.27 -27.07
N GLU A 56 1.81 -4.20 -26.89
CA GLU A 56 2.13 -2.87 -27.44
C GLU A 56 3.34 -2.21 -26.76
N MET A 57 3.68 -2.61 -25.53
CA MET A 57 4.82 -2.06 -24.80
C MET A 57 6.16 -2.56 -25.37
N LYS A 58 6.88 -1.67 -26.05
CA LYS A 58 8.22 -1.97 -26.58
C LYS A 58 9.32 -1.81 -25.50
N GLY A 59 9.93 -2.94 -25.12
CA GLY A 59 11.15 -3.02 -24.31
C GLY A 59 10.94 -3.69 -22.96
N GLU A 60 11.33 -4.97 -22.86
CA GLU A 60 11.19 -5.83 -21.67
C GLU A 60 11.84 -5.23 -20.42
N ASP A 61 13.02 -4.62 -20.58
CA ASP A 61 13.74 -3.96 -19.48
C ASP A 61 12.92 -2.83 -18.84
N LYS A 62 12.10 -2.13 -19.64
CA LYS A 62 11.27 -1.03 -19.16
C LYS A 62 10.09 -1.55 -18.35
N ILE A 63 9.52 -2.69 -18.72
CA ILE A 63 8.40 -3.32 -18.01
C ILE A 63 8.86 -3.71 -16.61
N SER A 64 9.99 -4.42 -16.49
CA SER A 64 10.51 -4.86 -15.19
C SER A 64 10.84 -3.68 -14.27
N LEU A 65 11.49 -2.64 -14.81
CA LEU A 65 11.79 -1.42 -14.05
C LEU A 65 10.52 -0.66 -13.64
N MET A 66 9.53 -0.57 -14.52
CA MET A 66 8.26 0.11 -14.25
C MET A 66 7.47 -0.61 -13.16
N VAL A 67 7.41 -1.94 -13.18
CA VAL A 67 6.77 -2.74 -12.12
C VAL A 67 7.49 -2.54 -10.79
N TYR A 68 8.82 -2.52 -10.79
CA TYR A 68 9.59 -2.24 -9.58
C TYR A 68 9.26 -0.85 -9.01
N GLN A 69 9.26 0.18 -9.86
CA GLN A 69 8.94 1.55 -9.46
C GLN A 69 7.51 1.67 -8.93
N LEU A 70 6.54 1.04 -9.60
CA LEU A 70 5.14 1.06 -9.19
C LEU A 70 4.96 0.44 -7.81
N ASN A 71 5.53 -0.75 -7.57
CA ASN A 71 5.48 -1.41 -6.28
C ASN A 71 6.15 -0.60 -5.16
N LYS A 72 7.32 -0.04 -5.45
CA LYS A 72 8.04 0.82 -4.50
C LYS A 72 7.19 2.04 -4.13
N ASN A 73 6.61 2.71 -5.13
CA ASN A 73 5.76 3.88 -4.91
C ASN A 73 4.48 3.53 -4.14
N LEU A 74 3.84 2.40 -4.44
CA LEU A 74 2.66 1.92 -3.73
C LEU A 74 2.97 1.68 -2.25
N LYS A 75 4.05 0.95 -1.94
CA LYS A 75 4.51 0.73 -0.56
C LYS A 75 4.76 2.05 0.16
N VAL A 76 5.46 2.99 -0.47
CA VAL A 76 5.71 4.32 0.10
C VAL A 76 4.41 5.09 0.38
N GLN A 77 3.43 5.05 -0.52
CA GLN A 77 2.15 5.73 -0.33
C GLN A 77 1.35 5.11 0.83
N LEU A 78 1.33 3.78 0.94
CA LEU A 78 0.66 3.06 2.03
C LEU A 78 1.31 3.38 3.39
N GLU A 79 2.65 3.41 3.45
CA GLU A 79 3.37 3.78 4.67
C GLU A 79 3.14 5.24 5.07
N LYS A 80 3.13 6.18 4.11
CA LYS A 80 2.81 7.59 4.37
C LYS A 80 1.41 7.74 4.97
N LYS A 81 0.41 7.01 4.46
CA LYS A 81 -0.94 6.99 5.03
C LYS A 81 -0.95 6.42 6.45
N LYS A 82 -0.19 5.36 6.73
CA LYS A 82 -0.05 4.76 8.07
C LYS A 82 0.62 5.71 9.07
N LYS A 83 1.66 6.44 8.66
CA LYS A 83 2.34 7.46 9.48
C LYS A 83 1.47 8.68 9.78
N ARG A 84 0.62 9.11 8.84
CA ARG A 84 -0.35 10.20 9.06
C ARG A 84 -1.41 9.83 10.11
N LYS A 85 -1.93 8.60 10.09
CA LYS A 85 -2.90 8.14 11.10
C LYS A 85 -2.33 8.06 12.52
N LYS A 86 -1.03 7.77 12.67
CA LYS A 86 -0.36 7.69 13.98
C LYS A 86 -0.04 9.05 14.62
N LYS A 87 -0.10 10.16 13.86
CA LYS A 87 0.17 11.51 14.36
C LYS A 87 -1.08 12.26 14.87
N ALA A 88 -2.24 11.59 14.95
CA ALA A 88 -3.51 12.23 15.25
C ALA A 88 -3.76 12.50 16.76
N ILE A 89 -2.84 12.09 17.64
CA ILE A 89 -2.90 12.45 19.06
C ILE A 89 -1.73 13.39 19.30
N SER A 90 -1.91 14.66 18.89
CA SER A 90 -1.16 15.74 19.49
C SER A 90 -1.57 15.78 20.95
N GLU A 91 -0.71 15.29 21.84
CA GLU A 91 -0.81 15.57 23.28
C GLU A 91 -0.94 17.09 23.41
N THR A 92 -2.13 17.57 23.73
CA THR A 92 -2.42 18.99 23.82
C THR A 92 -1.93 19.45 25.19
N PRO A 93 -0.80 20.18 25.29
CA PRO A 93 -0.27 20.64 26.59
C PRO A 93 -1.29 21.53 27.34
N TRP A 94 -2.28 22.07 26.62
CA TRP A 94 -3.43 22.78 27.17
C TRP A 94 -4.24 21.99 28.19
N LEU A 95 -4.38 20.67 28.02
CA LEU A 95 -5.12 19.85 28.98
C LEU A 95 -4.43 19.86 30.35
N TYR A 96 -3.10 19.76 30.39
CA TYR A 96 -2.31 19.84 31.61
C TYR A 96 -2.45 21.20 32.32
N TYR A 97 -2.37 22.32 31.57
CA TYR A 97 -2.56 23.66 32.13
C TYR A 97 -3.95 23.84 32.74
N SER A 98 -5.00 23.32 32.10
CA SER A 98 -6.38 23.43 32.61
C SER A 98 -6.57 22.70 33.95
N VAL A 99 -5.95 21.52 34.10
CA VAL A 99 -6.02 20.72 35.33
C VAL A 99 -5.28 21.42 36.47
N ILE A 100 -4.08 21.95 36.21
CA ILE A 100 -3.32 22.70 37.22
C ILE A 100 -4.10 23.94 37.67
N PHE A 101 -4.66 24.69 36.72
CA PHE A 101 -5.42 25.89 37.04
C PHE A 101 -6.62 25.57 37.94
N LEU A 102 -7.35 24.50 37.62
CA LEU A 102 -8.49 24.05 38.42
C LEU A 102 -8.08 23.64 39.85
N LEU A 103 -6.94 22.95 40.00
CA LEU A 103 -6.39 22.60 41.31
C LEU A 103 -6.01 23.84 42.13
N ILE A 104 -5.38 24.84 41.50
CA ILE A 104 -5.03 26.10 42.18
C ILE A 104 -6.28 26.82 42.68
N VAL A 105 -7.32 26.91 41.85
CA VAL A 105 -8.61 27.53 42.24
C VAL A 105 -9.25 26.79 43.41
N ALA A 106 -9.22 25.45 43.41
CA ALA A 106 -9.76 24.65 44.51
C ALA A 106 -9.00 24.88 45.83
N ILE A 107 -7.66 24.97 45.78
CA ILE A 107 -6.83 25.24 46.96
C ILE A 107 -7.12 26.64 47.52
N VAL A 108 -7.17 27.66 46.66
CA VAL A 108 -7.48 29.04 47.08
C VAL A 108 -8.87 29.11 47.69
N GLY A 109 -9.88 28.49 47.06
CA GLY A 109 -11.24 28.42 47.59
C GLY A 109 -11.28 27.77 48.97
N TYR A 110 -10.56 26.66 49.16
CA TYR A 110 -10.46 25.99 50.46
C TYR A 110 -9.83 26.89 51.53
N ILE A 111 -8.76 27.62 51.21
CA ILE A 111 -8.08 28.53 52.15
C ILE A 111 -9.03 29.66 52.58
N VAL A 112 -9.76 30.26 51.63
CA VAL A 112 -10.72 31.34 51.92
C VAL A 112 -11.83 30.84 52.84
N ILE A 113 -12.43 29.69 52.53
CA ILE A 113 -13.50 29.10 53.36
C ILE A 113 -12.98 28.79 54.77
N LYS A 114 -11.76 28.24 54.88
CA LYS A 114 -11.14 27.95 56.17
C LYS A 114 -10.88 29.22 56.99
N LYS A 115 -10.44 30.30 56.36
CA LYS A 115 -10.24 31.61 57.02
C LYS A 115 -11.54 32.33 57.40
N MET A 116 -12.66 32.03 56.75
CA MET A 116 -13.97 32.62 57.08
C MET A 116 -14.71 31.84 58.17
N LYS A 117 -14.40 30.55 58.37
CA LYS A 117 -15.05 29.68 59.37
C LYS A 117 -14.26 29.49 60.66
N GLY A 118 -12.99 29.92 60.71
CA GLY A 118 -12.17 29.94 61.92
C GLY A 118 -11.76 31.35 62.27
#